data_AF-A0A7V9BX81-F1
#
_entry.id   AF-A0A7V9BX81-F1
#
_cell.length_a   1.000
_cell.length_b   1.000
_cell.length_c   1.000
_cell.angle_alpha   90.00
_cell.angle_beta   90.00
_cell.angle_gamma   90.00
#
_symmetry.space_group_name_H-M   'P 1'
#
loop_
_entity.id
_entity.type
_entity.pdbx_description
1 polymer ?
#
loop_
_entity_poly.entity_id
_entity_poly.type
_entity_poly.pdbx_seq_one_letter_code
_entity_poly.pdbx_strand_id
1 'polypeptide(L)'
;PIAVGTGAALEMARRGDADAVLVHAPEAEAAYVQSGDLFGGRLIMHNDFLILGPDRDPARVRGAPNLEAAMRAIAAGGSFVSRGDGSGTEKKELALWKRAGIAPASLPRREETGQGMGATLLVAEARQTYTLTDRGTYLAFKARLTLVPVLEGDTALRNIYHAYVVNPGKHPTVRRAEAERFVRFMTEPTTQAWIGEFGRAKFGQPLFVPDADSAVRTRKAS
;
A
#
# COMPACT_ATOMS: atom_id res chain seq x y z
N PRO A 1 12.40 -9.53 11.73
CA PRO A 1 11.25 -9.53 10.79
C PRO A 1 11.75 -9.88 9.39
N ILE A 2 10.91 -10.49 8.55
CA ILE A 2 11.24 -10.76 7.14
C ILE A 2 10.39 -9.79 6.31
N ALA A 3 11.04 -8.85 5.61
CA ALA A 3 10.35 -7.86 4.79
C ALA A 3 10.28 -8.35 3.34
N VAL A 4 9.07 -8.65 2.88
CA VAL A 4 8.78 -9.12 1.53
C VAL A 4 7.50 -8.46 1.01
N GLY A 5 7.22 -8.57 -0.28
CA GLY A 5 5.96 -8.08 -0.84
C GLY A 5 4.74 -8.79 -0.24
N THR A 6 3.59 -8.11 -0.21
CA THR A 6 2.35 -8.61 0.41
C THR A 6 1.97 -10.02 -0.06
N GLY A 7 2.13 -10.35 -1.34
CA GLY A 7 1.88 -11.70 -1.85
C GLY A 7 2.76 -12.76 -1.17
N ALA A 8 4.07 -12.50 -1.08
CA ALA A 8 5.00 -13.41 -0.41
C ALA A 8 4.73 -13.51 1.10
N ALA A 9 4.39 -12.40 1.77
CA ALA A 9 4.04 -12.40 3.19
C ALA A 9 2.80 -13.24 3.49
N LEU A 10 1.75 -13.11 2.67
CA LEU A 10 0.52 -13.89 2.79
C LEU A 10 0.77 -15.38 2.50
N GLU A 11 1.61 -15.70 1.52
CA GLU A 11 2.02 -17.08 1.25
C GLU A 11 2.86 -17.70 2.37
N MET A 12 3.74 -16.92 3.00
CA MET A 12 4.46 -17.36 4.21
C MET A 12 3.49 -17.67 5.35
N ALA A 13 2.48 -16.82 5.57
CA ALA A 13 1.44 -17.07 6.56
C ALA A 13 0.68 -18.37 6.27
N ARG A 14 0.25 -18.59 5.02
CA ARG A 14 -0.44 -19.82 4.61
C ARG A 14 0.38 -21.10 4.78
N ARG A 15 1.72 -20.99 4.74
CA ARG A 15 2.62 -22.13 4.99
C ARG A 15 2.99 -22.31 6.47
N GLY A 16 2.65 -21.35 7.33
CA GLY A 16 3.07 -21.34 8.74
C GLY A 16 4.52 -20.91 8.93
N ASP A 17 5.14 -20.27 7.94
CA ASP A 17 6.53 -19.78 7.99
C ASP A 17 6.65 -18.46 8.79
N ALA A 18 5.53 -17.93 9.29
CA ALA A 18 5.46 -16.71 10.09
C ALA A 18 4.42 -16.87 11.20
N ASP A 19 4.63 -16.18 12.32
CA ASP A 19 3.68 -16.18 13.44
C ASP A 19 2.61 -15.07 13.30
N ALA A 20 3.00 -13.93 12.74
CA ALA A 20 2.16 -12.77 12.47
C ALA A 20 2.57 -12.11 11.16
N VAL A 21 1.64 -11.36 10.54
CA VAL A 21 1.91 -10.57 9.34
C VAL A 21 1.38 -9.15 9.52
N LEU A 22 2.12 -8.17 8.97
CA LEU A 22 1.68 -6.79 8.79
C LEU A 22 1.66 -6.52 7.27
N VAL A 23 0.47 -6.36 6.72
CA VAL A 23 0.20 -6.34 5.27
C VAL A 23 -0.72 -5.18 4.91
N HIS A 24 -0.80 -4.83 3.63
CA HIS A 24 -1.50 -3.62 3.16
C HIS A 24 -2.27 -3.79 1.83
N ALA A 25 -2.83 -4.98 1.61
CA ALA A 25 -3.67 -5.29 0.46
C ALA A 25 -5.00 -5.92 0.92
N PRO A 26 -5.98 -5.12 1.39
CA PRO A 26 -7.22 -5.63 1.99
C PRO A 26 -7.98 -6.64 1.14
N GLU A 27 -8.04 -6.43 -0.18
CA GLU A 27 -8.68 -7.37 -1.11
C GLU A 27 -7.97 -8.73 -1.14
N ALA A 28 -6.64 -8.75 -1.10
CA ALA A 28 -5.87 -9.99 -1.06
C ALA A 28 -5.96 -10.65 0.32
N GLU A 29 -5.93 -9.86 1.39
CA GLU A 29 -6.06 -10.34 2.78
C GLU A 29 -7.38 -11.07 3.03
N ALA A 30 -8.47 -10.59 2.43
CA ALA A 30 -9.80 -11.17 2.59
C ALA A 30 -9.84 -12.67 2.28
N ALA A 31 -9.11 -13.13 1.25
CA ALA A 31 -9.06 -14.54 0.89
C ALA A 31 -8.40 -15.40 1.99
N TYR A 32 -7.32 -14.90 2.62
CA TYR A 32 -6.60 -15.61 3.69
C TYR A 32 -7.34 -15.54 5.04
N VAL A 33 -8.16 -14.51 5.26
CA VAL A 33 -9.08 -14.47 6.39
C VAL A 33 -10.23 -15.46 6.17
N GLN A 34 -10.82 -15.50 4.98
CA GLN A 34 -11.92 -16.40 4.63
C GLN A 34 -11.49 -17.88 4.64
N SER A 35 -10.29 -18.18 4.15
CA SER A 35 -9.72 -19.53 4.23
C SER A 35 -9.38 -19.93 5.67
N GLY A 36 -9.32 -18.98 6.59
CA GLY A 36 -8.89 -19.18 7.98
C GLY A 36 -7.38 -19.32 8.13
N ASP A 37 -6.56 -18.81 7.21
CA ASP A 37 -5.10 -18.74 7.37
C ASP A 37 -4.69 -17.59 8.30
N LEU A 38 -5.44 -16.47 8.26
CA LEU A 38 -5.22 -15.29 9.08
C LEU A 38 -6.39 -15.06 10.06
N PHE A 39 -6.07 -14.67 11.30
CA PHE A 39 -7.08 -14.33 12.31
C PHE A 39 -6.70 -13.10 13.12
N GLY A 40 -7.69 -12.56 13.84
CA GLY A 40 -7.47 -11.48 14.78
C GLY A 40 -7.05 -10.15 14.14
N GLY A 41 -7.47 -9.91 12.90
CA GLY A 41 -7.11 -8.70 12.14
C GLY A 41 -7.33 -7.41 12.94
N ARG A 42 -6.34 -6.54 12.92
CA ARG A 42 -6.40 -5.19 13.49
C ARG A 42 -5.96 -4.18 12.45
N LEU A 43 -6.77 -3.14 12.27
CA LEU A 43 -6.39 -1.93 11.55
C LEU A 43 -5.31 -1.21 12.37
N ILE A 44 -4.18 -0.89 11.75
CA ILE A 44 -3.02 -0.31 12.43
C ILE A 44 -2.82 1.14 12.04
N MET A 45 -2.76 1.41 10.75
CA MET A 45 -2.43 2.72 10.19
C MET A 45 -2.72 2.73 8.70
N HIS A 46 -2.70 3.92 8.11
CA HIS A 46 -2.61 4.07 6.67
C HIS A 46 -1.53 5.07 6.29
N ASN A 47 -0.95 4.88 5.11
CA ASN A 47 -0.43 5.99 4.34
C ASN A 47 -1.22 6.08 3.04
N ASP A 48 -0.67 6.75 2.04
CA ASP A 48 -1.31 6.90 0.75
C ASP A 48 -0.34 6.66 -0.40
N PHE A 49 -0.94 6.26 -1.51
CA PHE A 49 -0.32 6.19 -2.81
C PHE A 49 -0.44 7.52 -3.54
N LEU A 50 0.54 7.78 -4.38
CA LEU A 50 0.61 8.92 -5.27
C LEU A 50 0.76 8.39 -6.69
N ILE A 51 0.05 9.01 -7.64
CA ILE A 51 0.46 8.90 -9.03
C ILE A 51 1.46 10.01 -9.27
N LEU A 52 2.69 9.62 -9.59
CA LEU A 52 3.72 10.53 -10.06
C LEU A 52 3.66 10.63 -11.58
N GLY A 53 4.04 11.79 -12.10
CA GLY A 53 4.19 12.02 -13.53
C GLY A 53 5.12 13.19 -13.81
N PRO A 54 5.46 13.41 -15.10
CA PRO A 54 6.24 14.59 -15.50
C PRO A 54 5.52 15.86 -15.09
N ASP A 55 6.27 16.91 -14.72
CA ASP A 55 5.66 18.16 -14.29
C ASP A 55 4.78 18.81 -15.37
N ARG A 56 5.17 18.67 -16.64
CA ARG A 56 4.37 19.10 -17.81
C ARG A 56 3.04 18.36 -17.97
N ASP A 57 2.86 17.24 -17.26
CA ASP A 57 1.66 16.40 -17.22
C ASP A 57 1.01 16.19 -18.61
N PRO A 58 1.69 15.49 -19.55
CA PRO A 58 1.25 15.39 -20.94
C PRO A 58 -0.11 14.71 -21.11
N ALA A 59 -0.51 13.84 -20.18
CA ALA A 59 -1.83 13.21 -20.15
C ALA A 59 -2.89 14.04 -19.42
N ARG A 60 -2.56 15.23 -18.89
CA ARG A 60 -3.47 16.16 -18.19
C ARG A 60 -4.19 15.53 -16.99
N VAL A 61 -3.47 14.71 -16.24
CA VAL A 61 -3.97 14.00 -15.05
C VAL A 61 -4.48 14.97 -13.98
N ARG A 62 -3.79 16.09 -13.75
CA ARG A 62 -4.18 17.07 -12.71
C ARG A 62 -5.53 17.74 -12.98
N GLY A 63 -5.95 17.80 -14.25
CA GLY A 63 -7.24 18.37 -14.65
C GLY A 63 -8.39 17.36 -14.64
N ALA A 64 -8.14 16.10 -14.29
CA ALA A 64 -9.17 15.08 -14.28
C ALA A 64 -10.17 15.29 -13.13
N PRO A 65 -11.49 15.13 -13.37
CA PRO A 65 -12.51 15.36 -12.34
C PRO A 65 -12.54 14.29 -11.24
N ASN A 66 -11.93 13.14 -11.46
CA ASN A 66 -11.84 12.03 -10.52
C ASN A 66 -10.71 11.07 -10.92
N LEU A 67 -10.41 10.12 -10.02
CA LEU A 67 -9.36 9.12 -10.23
C LEU A 67 -9.57 8.27 -11.48
N GLU A 68 -10.80 7.84 -11.78
CA GLU A 68 -11.09 7.02 -12.94
C GLU A 68 -10.80 7.78 -14.25
N ALA A 69 -11.15 9.07 -14.29
CA ALA A 69 -10.83 9.94 -15.41
C ALA A 69 -9.32 10.17 -15.53
N ALA A 70 -8.60 10.33 -14.42
CA ALA A 70 -7.15 10.44 -14.41
C ALA A 70 -6.49 9.18 -14.99
N MET A 71 -6.89 7.99 -14.53
CA MET A 71 -6.38 6.72 -15.05
C MET A 71 -6.70 6.58 -16.55
N ARG A 72 -7.92 6.91 -17.00
CA ARG A 72 -8.26 6.91 -18.43
C ARG A 72 -7.42 7.87 -19.25
N ALA A 73 -7.10 9.04 -18.71
CA ALA A 73 -6.25 10.01 -19.38
C ALA A 73 -4.82 9.45 -19.58
N ILE A 74 -4.24 8.82 -18.55
CA ILE A 74 -2.96 8.11 -18.66
C ILE A 74 -3.04 6.99 -19.69
N ALA A 75 -4.12 6.19 -19.69
CA ALA A 75 -4.29 5.10 -20.66
C ALA A 75 -4.32 5.59 -22.11
N ALA A 76 -5.00 6.71 -22.37
CA ALA A 76 -5.13 7.27 -23.71
C ALA A 76 -3.83 7.90 -24.23
N GLY A 77 -3.14 8.68 -23.40
CA GLY A 77 -2.04 9.55 -23.85
C GLY A 77 -0.71 9.38 -23.12
N GLY A 78 -0.69 8.70 -21.98
CA GLY A 78 0.49 8.52 -21.14
C GLY A 78 1.24 7.21 -21.38
N SER A 79 2.47 7.17 -20.87
CA SER A 79 3.20 5.94 -20.57
C SER A 79 3.11 5.67 -19.07
N PHE A 80 3.14 4.41 -18.66
CA PHE A 80 3.06 4.03 -17.25
C PHE A 80 4.09 2.96 -16.93
N VAL A 81 4.82 3.13 -15.84
CA VAL A 81 5.76 2.12 -15.33
C VAL A 81 5.17 1.49 -14.08
N SER A 82 4.98 0.18 -14.16
CA SER A 82 4.54 -0.71 -13.10
C SER A 82 5.72 -1.44 -12.46
N ARG A 83 5.53 -1.85 -11.20
CA ARG A 83 6.46 -2.78 -10.54
C ARG A 83 6.44 -4.16 -11.20
N GLY A 84 5.28 -4.73 -11.49
CA GLY A 84 5.15 -6.07 -12.08
C GLY A 84 5.84 -7.19 -11.28
N ASP A 85 5.67 -7.19 -9.96
CA ASP A 85 6.42 -8.04 -9.02
C ASP A 85 5.57 -8.72 -7.92
N GLY A 86 4.25 -8.72 -8.04
CA GLY A 86 3.27 -9.28 -7.11
C GLY A 86 3.09 -8.48 -5.80
N SER A 87 3.70 -7.30 -5.69
CA SER A 87 3.65 -6.48 -4.47
C SER A 87 2.29 -5.85 -4.20
N GLY A 88 2.08 -5.34 -2.98
CA GLY A 88 0.88 -4.57 -2.65
C GLY A 88 0.71 -3.32 -3.52
N THR A 89 1.81 -2.67 -3.93
CA THR A 89 1.75 -1.51 -4.84
C THR A 89 1.27 -1.90 -6.22
N GLU A 90 1.74 -3.01 -6.79
CA GLU A 90 1.23 -3.48 -8.08
C GLU A 90 -0.23 -3.90 -7.97
N LYS A 91 -0.60 -4.67 -6.94
CA LYS A 91 -2.00 -5.06 -6.71
C LYS A 91 -2.91 -3.82 -6.63
N LYS A 92 -2.44 -2.76 -5.97
CA LYS A 92 -3.14 -1.48 -5.92
C LYS A 92 -3.32 -0.89 -7.32
N GLU A 93 -2.23 -0.77 -8.07
CA GLU A 93 -2.23 -0.26 -9.43
C GLU A 93 -3.21 -1.02 -10.35
N LEU A 94 -3.18 -2.36 -10.33
CA LEU A 94 -4.11 -3.20 -11.08
C LEU A 94 -5.57 -2.95 -10.68
N ALA A 95 -5.84 -2.75 -9.38
CA ALA A 95 -7.18 -2.41 -8.90
C ALA A 95 -7.64 -1.02 -9.40
N LEU A 96 -6.74 -0.03 -9.48
CA LEU A 96 -7.06 1.29 -10.04
C LEU A 96 -7.40 1.23 -11.53
N TRP A 97 -6.66 0.44 -12.32
CA TRP A 97 -7.00 0.21 -13.73
C TRP A 97 -8.36 -0.44 -13.89
N LYS A 98 -8.62 -1.51 -13.12
CA LYS A 98 -9.91 -2.21 -13.14
C LYS A 98 -11.05 -1.26 -12.79
N ARG A 99 -10.88 -0.41 -11.77
CA ARG A 99 -11.87 0.59 -11.36
C ARG A 99 -12.13 1.64 -12.45
N ALA A 100 -11.13 1.98 -13.24
CA ALA A 100 -11.28 2.83 -14.42
C ALA A 100 -11.92 2.12 -15.63
N GLY A 101 -12.19 0.81 -15.54
CA GLY A 101 -12.75 -0.01 -16.62
C GLY A 101 -11.69 -0.40 -17.67
N ILE A 102 -10.41 -0.41 -17.29
CA ILE A 102 -9.29 -0.68 -18.19
C ILE A 102 -8.65 -2.01 -17.81
N ALA A 103 -8.47 -2.88 -18.80
CA ALA A 103 -7.66 -4.08 -18.62
C ALA A 103 -6.18 -3.69 -18.71
N PRO A 104 -5.34 -3.99 -17.70
CA PRO A 104 -3.92 -3.65 -17.75
C PRO A 104 -3.20 -4.23 -18.98
N ALA A 105 -3.61 -5.41 -19.43
CA ALA A 105 -3.09 -6.06 -20.63
C ALA A 105 -3.42 -5.32 -21.94
N SER A 106 -4.43 -4.43 -21.94
CA SER A 106 -4.76 -3.61 -23.12
C SER A 106 -4.02 -2.28 -23.16
N LEU A 107 -3.12 -2.01 -22.19
CA LEU A 107 -2.36 -0.76 -22.14
C LEU A 107 -1.06 -0.90 -22.95
N PRO A 108 -0.95 -0.29 -24.14
CA PRO A 108 0.20 -0.49 -25.02
C PRO A 108 1.50 0.14 -24.48
N ARG A 109 1.40 1.11 -23.55
CA ARG A 109 2.52 1.84 -22.97
C ARG A 109 2.65 1.62 -21.46
N ARG A 110 2.16 0.49 -20.97
CA ARG A 110 2.38 0.03 -19.60
C ARG A 110 3.53 -0.97 -19.59
N GLU A 111 4.59 -0.64 -18.88
CA GLU A 111 5.78 -1.51 -18.75
C GLU A 111 5.92 -2.02 -17.32
N GLU A 112 6.31 -3.27 -17.17
CA GLU A 112 6.60 -3.90 -15.90
C GLU A 112 8.11 -4.00 -15.68
N THR A 113 8.58 -3.52 -14.54
CA THR A 113 10.02 -3.55 -14.21
C THR A 113 10.48 -4.87 -13.59
N GLY A 114 9.58 -5.64 -12.98
CA GLY A 114 9.90 -6.80 -12.16
C GLY A 114 10.67 -6.45 -10.89
N GLN A 115 10.63 -5.20 -10.44
CA GLN A 115 11.54 -4.64 -9.45
C GLN A 115 10.86 -3.98 -8.26
N GLY A 116 11.66 -3.76 -7.20
CA GLY A 116 11.27 -3.00 -6.03
C GLY A 116 10.95 -1.53 -6.34
N MET A 117 10.09 -0.92 -5.52
CA MET A 117 9.55 0.42 -5.75
C MET A 117 10.61 1.49 -6.02
N GLY A 118 11.74 1.48 -5.28
CA GLY A 118 12.82 2.44 -5.49
C GLY A 118 13.47 2.35 -6.88
N ALA A 119 13.67 1.14 -7.41
CA ALA A 119 14.20 0.96 -8.75
C ALA A 119 13.17 1.33 -9.83
N THR A 120 11.91 0.90 -9.65
CA THR A 120 10.79 1.28 -10.52
C THR A 120 10.62 2.80 -10.63
N LEU A 121 10.75 3.54 -9.52
CA LEU A 121 10.74 5.01 -9.53
C LEU A 121 11.87 5.60 -10.37
N LEU A 122 13.09 5.08 -10.26
CA LEU A 122 14.22 5.57 -11.04
C LEU A 122 14.05 5.28 -12.54
N VAL A 123 13.44 4.15 -12.90
CA VAL A 123 13.05 3.88 -14.29
C VAL A 123 12.00 4.89 -14.75
N ALA A 124 10.99 5.16 -13.92
CA ALA A 124 9.94 6.12 -14.26
C ALA A 124 10.50 7.54 -14.44
N GLU A 125 11.42 7.95 -13.56
CA GLU A 125 12.15 9.22 -13.61
C GLU A 125 12.98 9.33 -14.88
N ALA A 126 13.83 8.34 -15.18
CA ALA A 126 14.68 8.36 -16.37
C ALA A 126 13.88 8.45 -17.68
N ARG A 127 12.67 7.90 -17.69
CA ARG A 127 11.78 7.88 -18.86
C ARG A 127 10.76 8.99 -18.87
N GLN A 128 10.70 9.81 -17.81
CA GLN A 128 9.69 10.85 -17.61
C GLN A 128 8.28 10.33 -17.92
N THR A 129 7.87 9.32 -17.16
CA THR A 129 6.61 8.58 -17.33
C THR A 129 5.80 8.55 -16.04
N TYR A 130 4.53 8.16 -16.11
CA TYR A 130 3.70 8.01 -14.92
C TYR A 130 4.02 6.73 -14.15
N THR A 131 3.85 6.74 -12.83
CA THR A 131 3.96 5.54 -11.98
C THR A 131 3.17 5.71 -10.68
N LEU A 132 2.78 4.60 -10.05
CA LEU A 132 2.17 4.59 -8.72
C LEU A 132 3.26 4.33 -7.67
N THR A 133 3.32 5.13 -6.61
CA THR A 133 4.23 4.89 -5.48
C THR A 133 3.61 5.26 -4.14
N ASP A 134 4.09 4.70 -3.04
CA ASP A 134 3.71 5.16 -1.71
C ASP A 134 4.46 6.45 -1.33
N ARG A 135 3.83 7.28 -0.52
CA ARG A 135 4.37 8.59 -0.11
C ARG A 135 5.73 8.48 0.60
N GLY A 136 5.97 7.42 1.37
CA GLY A 136 7.24 7.20 2.06
C GLY A 136 8.39 7.02 1.08
N THR A 137 8.20 6.17 0.07
CA THR A 137 9.19 5.97 -0.99
C THR A 137 9.41 7.25 -1.81
N TYR A 138 8.33 7.97 -2.18
CA TYR A 138 8.47 9.25 -2.88
C TYR A 138 9.33 10.24 -2.08
N LEU A 139 9.05 10.43 -0.79
CA LEU A 139 9.79 11.36 0.05
C LEU A 139 11.26 10.95 0.23
N ALA A 140 11.54 9.65 0.33
CA ALA A 140 12.91 9.14 0.40
C ALA A 140 13.70 9.39 -0.89
N PHE A 141 13.04 9.40 -2.04
CA PHE A 141 13.66 9.63 -3.36
C PHE A 141 13.53 11.06 -3.86
N LYS A 142 12.77 11.94 -3.20
CA LYS A 142 12.42 13.29 -3.68
C LYS A 142 13.60 14.11 -4.21
N ALA A 143 14.76 14.03 -3.56
CA ALA A 143 15.96 14.75 -4.00
C ALA A 143 16.56 14.26 -5.34
N ARG A 144 16.11 13.10 -5.83
CA ARG A 144 16.56 12.44 -7.07
C ARG A 144 15.49 12.46 -8.17
N LEU A 145 14.34 13.08 -7.93
CA LEU A 145 13.19 13.04 -8.83
C LEU A 145 12.86 14.45 -9.34
N THR A 146 12.61 14.56 -10.64
CA THR A 146 11.84 15.68 -11.21
C THR A 146 10.38 15.30 -11.41
N LEU A 147 10.03 14.01 -11.34
CA LEU A 147 8.65 13.56 -11.26
C LEU A 147 7.97 14.13 -10.00
N VAL A 148 6.72 14.54 -10.18
CA VAL A 148 5.91 15.19 -9.14
C VAL A 148 4.58 14.47 -8.98
N PRO A 149 3.94 14.54 -7.80
CA PRO A 149 2.57 14.07 -7.64
C PRO A 149 1.65 14.81 -8.61
N VAL A 150 0.95 14.04 -9.44
CA VAL A 150 -0.09 14.54 -10.36
C VAL A 150 -1.49 14.10 -9.94
N LEU A 151 -1.58 13.11 -9.04
CA LEU A 151 -2.81 12.72 -8.35
C LEU A 151 -2.48 12.21 -6.94
N GLU A 152 -3.16 12.77 -5.93
CA GLU A 152 -3.08 12.36 -4.53
C GLU A 152 -4.39 12.67 -3.80
N GLY A 153 -4.56 12.15 -2.58
CA GLY A 153 -5.70 12.50 -1.70
C GLY A 153 -7.02 11.78 -1.99
N ASP A 154 -7.16 11.09 -3.12
CA ASP A 154 -8.33 10.23 -3.38
C ASP A 154 -8.40 9.09 -2.34
N THR A 155 -9.58 8.83 -1.79
CA THR A 155 -9.79 7.72 -0.84
C THR A 155 -9.36 6.36 -1.40
N ALA A 156 -9.48 6.18 -2.71
CA ALA A 156 -9.00 5.00 -3.41
C ALA A 156 -7.48 4.88 -3.43
N LEU A 157 -6.72 5.94 -3.13
CA LEU A 157 -5.28 5.90 -3.00
C LEU A 157 -4.81 5.62 -1.57
N ARG A 158 -5.71 5.47 -0.60
CA ARG A 158 -5.32 5.02 0.74
C ARG A 158 -4.66 3.64 0.69
N ASN A 159 -3.60 3.51 1.47
CA ASN A 159 -2.82 2.29 1.64
C ASN A 159 -2.91 1.87 3.10
N ILE A 160 -3.86 0.98 3.36
CA ILE A 160 -4.31 0.61 4.72
C ILE A 160 -3.51 -0.59 5.17
N TYR A 161 -2.97 -0.55 6.38
CA TYR A 161 -2.18 -1.61 6.98
C TYR A 161 -2.97 -2.36 8.05
N HIS A 162 -2.97 -3.68 7.95
CA HIS A 162 -3.53 -4.58 8.95
C HIS A 162 -2.46 -5.51 9.51
N ALA A 163 -2.56 -5.79 10.81
CA ALA A 163 -1.81 -6.85 11.45
C ALA A 163 -2.71 -8.05 11.73
N TYR A 164 -2.22 -9.25 11.43
CA TYR A 164 -2.91 -10.52 11.66
C TYR A 164 -2.00 -11.51 12.37
N VAL A 165 -2.62 -12.46 13.07
CA VAL A 165 -1.94 -13.66 13.57
C VAL A 165 -2.19 -14.81 12.59
N VAL A 166 -1.17 -15.65 12.39
CA VAL A 166 -1.25 -16.84 11.52
C VAL A 166 -1.89 -18.01 12.26
N ASN A 167 -2.90 -18.66 11.68
CA ASN A 167 -3.78 -19.59 12.39
C ASN A 167 -3.03 -20.78 13.04
N PRO A 168 -2.94 -20.86 14.39
CA PRO A 168 -2.27 -21.95 15.08
C PRO A 168 -3.02 -23.28 14.98
N GLY A 169 -4.31 -23.26 14.66
CA GLY A 169 -5.09 -24.47 14.39
C GLY A 169 -4.71 -25.16 13.08
N LYS A 170 -4.12 -24.41 12.13
CA LYS A 170 -3.53 -24.96 10.90
C LYS A 170 -2.04 -25.23 11.05
N HIS A 171 -1.35 -24.44 11.85
CA HIS A 171 0.10 -24.50 12.04
C HIS A 171 0.47 -24.57 13.54
N PRO A 172 0.62 -25.78 14.11
CA PRO A 172 0.89 -25.95 15.54
C PRO A 172 2.21 -25.31 16.03
N THR A 173 3.15 -25.05 15.11
CA THR A 173 4.44 -24.40 15.42
C THR A 173 4.33 -22.89 15.59
N VAL A 174 3.18 -22.28 15.23
CA VAL A 174 2.98 -20.84 15.36
C VAL A 174 2.97 -20.44 16.84
N ARG A 175 3.79 -19.45 17.16
CA ARG A 175 3.92 -18.82 18.47
C ARG A 175 2.76 -17.86 18.72
N ARG A 176 1.58 -18.43 18.95
CA ARG A 176 0.32 -17.68 19.09
C ARG A 176 0.42 -16.52 20.10
N ALA A 177 0.95 -16.77 21.28
CA ALA A 177 0.99 -15.77 22.35
C ALA A 177 1.89 -14.57 21.98
N GLU A 178 3.02 -14.84 21.33
CA GLU A 178 3.97 -13.86 20.82
C GLU A 178 3.35 -13.02 19.70
N ALA A 179 2.67 -13.67 18.76
CA ALA A 179 2.00 -13.00 17.66
C ALA A 179 0.84 -12.11 18.12
N GLU A 180 0.00 -12.60 19.05
CA GLU A 180 -1.05 -11.78 19.65
C GLU A 180 -0.48 -10.62 20.46
N ARG A 181 0.66 -10.81 21.16
CA ARG A 181 1.39 -9.70 21.82
C ARG A 181 1.85 -8.66 20.81
N PHE A 182 2.41 -9.08 19.67
CA PHE A 182 2.83 -8.17 18.60
C PHE A 182 1.64 -7.37 18.05
N VAL A 183 0.54 -8.04 17.70
CA VAL A 183 -0.67 -7.35 17.19
C VAL A 183 -1.21 -6.35 18.22
N ARG A 184 -1.24 -6.70 19.51
CA ARG A 184 -1.63 -5.77 20.58
C ARG A 184 -0.69 -4.59 20.69
N PHE A 185 0.62 -4.83 20.72
CA PHE A 185 1.64 -3.78 20.76
C PHE A 185 1.45 -2.76 19.63
N MET A 186 1.15 -3.22 18.41
CA MET A 186 0.89 -2.34 17.27
C MET A 186 -0.33 -1.42 17.46
N THR A 187 -1.30 -1.82 18.29
CA THR A 187 -2.52 -1.05 18.59
C THR A 187 -2.46 -0.25 19.90
N GLU A 188 -1.38 -0.34 20.67
CA GLU A 188 -1.25 0.41 21.92
C GLU A 188 -1.21 1.92 21.68
N PRO A 189 -1.83 2.75 22.56
CA PRO A 189 -1.86 4.20 22.37
C PRO A 189 -0.48 4.84 22.20
N THR A 190 0.53 4.35 22.94
CA THR A 190 1.92 4.82 22.84
C THR A 190 2.54 4.47 21.48
N THR A 191 2.27 3.27 20.96
CA THR A 191 2.74 2.84 19.64
C THR A 191 2.05 3.62 18.53
N GLN A 192 0.75 3.84 18.64
CA GLN A 192 -0.03 4.65 17.68
C GLN A 192 0.43 6.11 17.67
N ALA A 193 0.73 6.69 18.84
CA ALA A 193 1.35 8.01 18.92
C ALA A 193 2.72 8.04 18.22
N TRP A 194 3.54 7.00 18.41
CA TRP A 194 4.83 6.90 17.73
C TRP A 194 4.69 6.77 16.21
N ILE A 195 3.73 5.99 15.73
CA ILE A 195 3.39 5.88 14.30
C ILE A 195 3.01 7.26 13.73
N GLY A 196 2.16 8.02 14.44
CA GLY A 196 1.73 9.36 14.00
C GLY A 196 2.83 10.44 14.02
N GLU A 197 3.92 10.20 14.73
CA GLU A 197 5.11 11.08 14.72
C GLU A 197 6.19 10.63 13.75
N PHE A 198 6.11 9.39 13.26
CA PHE A 198 7.13 8.80 12.43
C PHE A 198 7.33 9.58 11.12
N GLY A 199 8.59 9.97 10.87
CA GLY A 199 9.01 10.70 9.67
C GLY A 199 8.93 12.22 9.77
N ARG A 200 8.23 12.80 10.76
CA ARG A 200 8.10 14.26 10.90
C ARG A 200 9.44 14.98 10.92
N ALA A 201 10.36 14.54 11.76
CA ALA A 201 11.67 15.18 11.91
C ALA A 201 12.50 15.16 10.61
N LYS A 202 12.31 14.15 9.76
CA LYS A 202 13.09 13.97 8.51
C LYS A 202 12.42 14.60 7.29
N PHE A 203 11.09 14.52 7.22
CA PHE A 203 10.32 14.86 6.02
C PHE A 203 9.38 16.07 6.21
N GLY A 204 9.33 16.66 7.41
CA GLY A 204 8.46 17.79 7.75
C GLY A 204 6.99 17.41 7.96
N GLN A 205 6.63 16.14 7.78
CA GLN A 205 5.27 15.62 7.88
C GLN A 205 5.28 14.15 8.32
N PRO A 206 4.20 13.62 8.92
CA PRO A 206 4.11 12.22 9.28
C PRO A 206 4.01 11.35 8.01
N LEU A 207 4.60 10.16 8.05
CA LEU A 207 4.51 9.20 6.93
C LEU A 207 3.28 8.31 7.02
N PHE A 208 2.71 8.16 8.20
CA PHE A 208 1.56 7.29 8.48
C PHE A 208 0.57 8.03 9.36
N VAL A 209 -0.71 7.73 9.16
CA VAL A 209 -1.80 8.15 10.02
C VAL A 209 -2.19 6.93 10.86
N PRO A 210 -2.15 7.02 12.20
CA PRO A 210 -2.56 5.92 13.07
C PRO A 210 -4.09 5.71 12.96
N ASP A 211 -4.50 4.46 12.82
CA ASP A 211 -5.91 4.09 12.65
C ASP A 211 -6.37 3.00 13.63
N ALA A 212 -5.50 2.53 14.53
CA ALA A 212 -5.97 1.56 15.51
C ALA A 212 -7.01 2.23 16.38
N ASP A 213 -8.19 1.61 16.47
CA ASP A 213 -9.30 2.09 17.29
C ASP A 213 -8.79 2.41 18.70
N SER A 214 -8.65 3.70 19.00
CA SER A 214 -8.29 4.18 20.32
C SER A 214 -9.52 4.06 21.22
N ALA A 215 -9.80 2.84 21.67
CA ALA A 215 -10.96 2.45 22.48
C ALA A 215 -12.32 2.76 21.85
N VAL A 216 -13.23 1.80 21.95
CA VAL A 216 -14.67 2.07 21.89
C VAL A 216 -14.96 3.19 22.90
N ARG A 217 -15.18 4.42 22.43
CA ARG A 217 -16.02 5.36 23.19
C ARG A 217 -17.38 4.70 23.23
N THR A 218 -17.66 4.01 24.34
CA THR A 218 -19.00 3.51 24.65
C THR A 218 -19.96 4.68 24.47
N ARG A 219 -20.72 4.67 23.37
CA ARG A 219 -21.95 5.45 23.34
C ARG A 219 -22.76 4.90 24.49
N LYS A 220 -22.94 5.71 25.54
CA LYS A 220 -23.97 5.45 26.54
C LYS A 220 -25.26 5.25 25.75
N ALA A 221 -25.86 4.08 25.92
CA ALA A 221 -27.25 3.90 25.54
C ALA A 221 -28.06 4.95 26.31
N SER A 222 -28.79 5.76 25.55
CA SER A 222 -29.83 6.67 26.02
C SER A 222 -31.12 6.21 25.39
#